data_AF-A0A4V2QB46-F1
#
_entry.id   AF-A0A4V2QB46-F1
#
_cell.length_a   1.000
_cell.length_b   1.000
_cell.length_c   1.000
_cell.angle_alpha   90.00
_cell.angle_beta   90.00
_cell.angle_gamma   90.00
#
_symmetry.space_group_name_H-M   'P 1'
#
loop_
_entity.id
_entity.type
_entity.pdbx_description
1 polymer ?
#
loop_
_entity_poly.entity_id
_entity_poly.type
_entity_poly.pdbx_seq_one_letter_code
_entity_poly.pdbx_strand_id
1 'polypeptide(L)'
;MIYRIVPQTGRSGIFVEPRSGCVIRYVTRKEMSEQYRDKNFNVIGEIGGFARAPAQGDILITENGSNIPILPRGSRVRPLEWIVGYIAVEKNSYLAVVKSLCCSLMCRRKNSRSTAWKKKR
;
A
#
# COMPACT_ATOMS: atom_id res chain seq x y z
N MET A 1 7.04 13.16 -7.35
CA MET A 1 7.94 12.30 -8.15
C MET A 1 7.22 11.00 -8.50
N ILE A 2 7.50 10.42 -9.67
CA ILE A 2 6.86 9.19 -10.14
C ILE A 2 7.83 8.03 -9.95
N TYR A 3 7.35 6.99 -9.28
CA TYR A 3 8.08 5.79 -8.94
C TYR A 3 7.48 4.57 -9.63
N ARG A 4 8.29 3.57 -9.97
CA ARG A 4 7.84 2.32 -10.61
C ARG A 4 8.25 1.12 -9.77
N ILE A 5 7.43 0.08 -9.78
CA ILE A 5 7.76 -1.16 -9.08
C ILE A 5 8.82 -1.90 -9.88
N VAL A 6 9.89 -2.33 -9.21
CA VAL A 6 10.89 -3.24 -9.79
C VAL A 6 10.48 -4.67 -9.47
N PRO A 7 10.47 -5.59 -10.46
CA PRO A 7 10.16 -6.98 -10.19
C PRO A 7 11.15 -7.56 -9.18
N GLN A 8 10.62 -8.12 -8.08
CA GLN A 8 11.42 -8.74 -7.04
C GLN A 8 11.37 -10.26 -7.14
N THR A 9 12.55 -10.89 -7.09
CA THR A 9 12.72 -12.34 -7.11
C THR A 9 12.87 -12.84 -5.68
N GLY A 10 11.94 -13.67 -5.19
CA GLY A 10 12.01 -14.24 -3.84
C GLY A 10 10.66 -14.68 -3.29
N ARG A 11 10.65 -15.13 -2.02
CA ARG A 11 9.43 -15.24 -1.24
C ARG A 11 8.94 -13.80 -0.99
N SER A 12 7.68 -13.54 -1.29
CA SER A 12 7.10 -12.20 -1.20
C SER A 12 5.70 -12.30 -0.65
N GLY A 13 5.37 -11.44 0.31
CA GLY A 13 3.99 -11.24 0.73
C GLY A 13 3.19 -10.58 -0.39
N ILE A 14 1.88 -10.83 -0.39
CA ILE A 14 0.95 -10.20 -1.31
C ILE A 14 0.19 -9.10 -0.57
N PHE A 15 0.33 -7.88 -1.07
CA PHE A 15 -0.47 -6.74 -0.64
C PHE A 15 -1.47 -6.42 -1.74
N VAL A 16 -2.75 -6.39 -1.38
CA VAL A 16 -3.80 -5.92 -2.28
C VAL A 16 -4.15 -4.50 -1.88
N GLU A 17 -3.90 -3.56 -2.77
CA GLU A 17 -4.24 -2.17 -2.52
C GLU A 17 -5.77 -2.00 -2.53
N PRO A 18 -6.38 -1.46 -1.47
CA PRO A 18 -7.82 -1.51 -1.27
C PRO A 18 -8.64 -0.64 -2.22
N ARG A 19 -8.05 0.36 -2.89
CA ARG A 19 -8.80 1.29 -3.78
C ARG A 19 -8.81 0.86 -5.24
N SER A 20 -7.66 0.43 -5.75
CA SER A 20 -7.39 0.00 -7.12
C SER A 20 -7.52 -1.52 -7.28
N GLY A 21 -7.50 -2.28 -6.19
CA GLY A 21 -7.48 -3.74 -6.23
C GLY A 21 -6.17 -4.32 -6.78
N CYS A 22 -5.15 -3.48 -7.00
CA CYS A 22 -3.88 -3.92 -7.53
C CYS A 22 -3.17 -4.86 -6.55
N VAL A 23 -2.66 -5.95 -7.09
CA VAL A 23 -1.86 -6.94 -6.37
C VAL A 23 -0.41 -6.52 -6.49
N ILE A 24 0.21 -6.24 -5.35
CA ILE A 24 1.60 -5.81 -5.26
C ILE A 24 2.36 -6.80 -4.40
N ARG A 25 3.51 -7.24 -4.90
CA ARG A 25 4.42 -8.09 -4.14
C ARG A 25 5.30 -7.21 -3.26
N TYR A 26 5.46 -7.62 -2.00
CA TYR A 26 6.34 -6.96 -1.06
C TYR A 26 7.26 -7.96 -0.36
N VAL A 27 8.44 -7.50 0.01
CA VAL A 27 9.39 -8.25 0.81
C VAL A 27 9.05 -8.06 2.28
N THR A 28 9.00 -9.15 3.04
CA THR A 28 8.67 -9.09 4.46
C THR A 28 9.79 -8.42 5.26
N ARG A 29 9.48 -7.92 6.46
CA ARG A 29 10.52 -7.35 7.35
C ARG A 29 11.67 -8.32 7.63
N LYS A 30 11.38 -9.63 7.74
CA LYS A 30 12.39 -10.67 7.95
C LYS A 30 13.34 -10.78 6.77
N GLU A 31 12.80 -10.92 5.56
CA GLU A 31 13.61 -11.00 4.34
C GLU A 31 14.43 -9.74 4.09
N MET A 32 13.86 -8.55 4.35
CA MET A 32 14.65 -7.31 4.26
C MET A 32 15.80 -7.29 5.26
N SER A 33 15.60 -7.81 6.48
CA SER A 33 16.68 -7.89 7.47
C SER A 33 17.75 -8.92 7.13
N GLU A 34 17.39 -9.98 6.38
CA GLU A 34 18.33 -10.97 5.87
C GLU A 34 19.13 -10.42 4.69
N GLN A 35 18.46 -9.75 3.75
CA GLN A 35 19.07 -9.19 2.55
C GLN A 35 19.95 -7.97 2.85
N TYR A 36 19.54 -7.13 3.81
CA TYR A 36 20.27 -5.92 4.21
C TYR A 36 20.64 -5.97 5.69
N ARG A 37 21.56 -6.88 6.05
CA ARG A 37 22.15 -6.93 7.39
C ARG A 37 22.82 -5.62 7.79
N ASP A 38 23.41 -4.95 6.82
CA ASP A 38 24.08 -3.66 7.00
C ASP A 38 23.10 -2.47 7.15
N LYS A 39 21.79 -2.73 7.05
CA LYS A 39 20.72 -1.72 7.09
C LYS A 39 20.88 -0.59 6.06
N ASN A 40 21.66 -0.84 5.01
CA ASN A 40 21.95 0.14 3.97
C ASN A 40 20.85 0.15 2.90
N PHE A 41 19.65 0.61 3.29
CA PHE A 41 18.52 0.79 2.39
C PHE A 41 17.78 2.08 2.72
N ASN A 42 17.27 2.75 1.69
CA ASN A 42 16.50 3.98 1.84
C ASN A 42 15.00 3.67 1.80
N VAL A 43 14.24 4.26 2.71
CA VAL A 43 12.76 4.17 2.71
C VAL A 43 12.21 5.53 2.32
N ILE A 44 11.69 5.61 1.10
CA ILE A 44 11.18 6.87 0.51
C ILE A 44 9.87 7.28 1.18
N GLY A 45 9.02 6.32 1.49
CA GLY A 45 7.68 6.60 2.03
C GLY A 45 6.88 5.35 2.35
N GLU A 46 5.60 5.55 2.57
CA GLU A 46 4.63 4.56 3.04
C GLU A 46 3.46 4.44 2.05
N ILE A 47 2.93 3.23 1.88
CA ILE A 47 1.73 2.95 1.06
C ILE A 47 0.70 2.13 1.84
N GLY A 48 -0.58 2.21 1.46
CA GLY A 48 -1.65 1.37 2.03
C GLY A 48 -2.29 1.87 3.32
N GLY A 49 -1.81 2.97 3.89
CA GLY A 49 -2.44 3.65 5.03
C GLY A 49 -3.78 4.30 4.66
N PHE A 50 -4.64 4.53 5.66
CA PHE A 50 -5.90 5.26 5.47
C PHE A 50 -5.72 6.78 5.29
N ALA A 51 -4.49 7.28 5.41
CA ALA A 51 -4.20 8.68 5.26
C ALA A 51 -4.57 9.18 3.85
N ARG A 52 -5.04 10.42 3.77
CA ARG A 52 -5.25 11.08 2.48
C ARG A 52 -3.88 11.40 1.89
N ALA A 53 -3.70 10.98 0.64
CA ALA A 53 -2.59 11.42 -0.17
C ALA A 53 -2.57 12.95 -0.25
N PRO A 54 -1.41 13.60 -0.09
CA PRO A 54 -1.29 15.01 -0.43
C PRO A 54 -1.57 15.23 -1.93
N ALA A 55 -2.18 16.37 -2.27
CA ALA A 55 -2.57 16.68 -3.66
C ALA A 55 -1.38 16.78 -4.63
N GLN A 56 -0.17 17.00 -4.11
CA GLN A 56 1.11 17.02 -4.85
C GLN A 56 2.09 15.97 -4.31
N GLY A 57 1.57 14.81 -3.89
CA GLY A 57 2.39 13.72 -3.35
C GLY A 57 3.17 12.95 -4.41
N ASP A 58 4.14 12.18 -3.93
CA ASP A 58 4.80 11.16 -4.74
C ASP A 58 3.81 10.05 -5.12
N ILE A 59 3.99 9.45 -6.30
CA ILE A 59 3.07 8.45 -6.85
C ILE A 59 3.86 7.23 -7.28
N LEU A 60 3.39 6.05 -6.86
CA LEU A 60 3.83 4.76 -7.34
C LEU A 60 2.93 4.31 -8.50
N ILE A 61 3.52 4.00 -9.64
CA ILE A 61 2.85 3.39 -10.79
C ILE A 61 3.08 1.89 -10.73
N THR A 62 1.98 1.13 -10.66
CA THR A 62 2.02 -0.34 -10.77
C THR A 62 2.14 -0.79 -12.22
N GLU A 63 2.51 -2.06 -12.44
CA GLU A 63 2.54 -2.66 -13.78
C GLU A 63 1.17 -2.59 -14.49
N ASN A 64 0.08 -2.58 -13.72
CA ASN A 64 -1.29 -2.46 -14.23
C ASN A 64 -1.68 -1.00 -14.56
N GLY A 65 -0.73 -0.06 -14.48
CA GLY A 65 -0.97 1.37 -14.73
C GLY A 65 -1.77 2.08 -13.63
N SER A 66 -1.93 1.47 -12.45
CA SER A 66 -2.64 2.12 -11.35
C SER A 66 -1.71 3.05 -10.59
N ASN A 67 -2.24 4.23 -10.26
CA ASN A 67 -1.54 5.27 -9.52
C ASN A 67 -1.83 5.13 -8.02
N ILE A 68 -0.81 4.77 -7.26
CA ILE A 68 -0.89 4.61 -5.82
C ILE A 68 -0.14 5.78 -5.17
N PRO A 69 -0.81 6.57 -4.33
CA PRO A 69 -0.14 7.67 -3.66
C PRO A 69 0.85 7.16 -2.61
N ILE A 70 2.03 7.77 -2.58
CA ILE A 70 3.06 7.53 -1.57
C ILE A 70 2.91 8.60 -0.48
N LEU A 71 2.80 8.13 0.75
CA LEU A 71 2.77 8.97 1.93
C LEU A 71 4.21 9.23 2.42
N PRO A 72 4.53 10.43 2.92
CA PRO A 72 5.84 10.70 3.49
C PRO A 72 6.07 9.83 4.72
N ARG A 73 7.32 9.42 4.92
CA ARG A 73 7.75 8.62 6.08
C ARG A 73 7.36 9.31 7.39
N GLY A 74 6.72 8.58 8.30
CA GLY A 74 6.26 9.13 9.58
C GLY A 74 4.91 9.85 9.50
N SER A 75 4.19 9.75 8.38
CA SER A 75 2.79 10.16 8.29
C SER A 75 1.96 9.34 9.28
N ARG A 76 1.58 9.96 10.42
CA ARG A 76 0.79 9.41 11.54
C ARG A 76 0.20 8.01 11.28
N VAL A 77 1.00 6.98 11.55
CA VAL A 77 0.53 5.60 11.65
C VAL A 77 -0.55 5.59 12.72
N ARG A 78 -1.79 5.35 12.31
CA ARG A 78 -2.94 5.33 13.22
C ARG A 78 -2.84 4.16 14.18
N PRO A 79 -3.48 4.21 15.36
CA PRO A 79 -3.66 3.00 16.15
C PRO A 79 -4.39 1.97 15.27
N LEU A 80 -3.80 0.77 15.09
CA LEU A 80 -4.21 -0.31 14.17
C LEU A 80 -3.57 -0.31 12.77
N GLU A 81 -2.61 0.56 12.50
CA GLU A 81 -1.75 0.49 11.31
C GLU A 81 -0.37 -0.06 11.70
N TRP A 82 0.16 -1.00 10.90
CA TRP A 82 1.53 -1.49 11.07
C TRP A 82 2.19 -1.79 9.73
N ILE A 83 3.51 -1.66 9.69
CA ILE A 83 4.29 -1.97 8.50
C ILE A 83 4.45 -3.49 8.39
N VAL A 84 3.92 -4.08 7.33
CA VAL A 84 4.00 -5.52 7.05
C VAL A 84 5.23 -5.90 6.23
N GLY A 85 5.80 -4.95 5.49
CA GLY A 85 6.96 -5.19 4.64
C GLY A 85 7.33 -3.99 3.78
N TYR A 86 8.10 -4.23 2.73
CA TYR A 86 8.69 -3.21 1.87
C TYR A 86 8.63 -3.59 0.39
N ILE A 87 8.40 -2.62 -0.48
CA ILE A 87 8.39 -2.79 -1.94
C ILE A 87 9.63 -2.13 -2.52
N ALA A 88 10.37 -2.80 -3.39
CA ALA A 88 11.44 -2.15 -4.14
C ALA A 88 10.88 -1.30 -5.27
N VAL A 89 11.42 -0.09 -5.34
CA VAL A 89 11.08 0.90 -6.36
C VAL A 89 12.29 1.25 -7.21
N GLU A 90 13.46 1.28 -6.59
CA GLU A 90 14.71 1.62 -7.27
C GLU A 90 15.88 0.93 -6.59
N LYS A 91 17.10 1.19 -7.07
CA LYS A 91 18.34 0.69 -6.47
C LYS A 91 18.44 1.16 -5.01
N ASN A 92 18.42 0.20 -4.09
CA ASN A 92 18.45 0.40 -2.64
C ASN A 92 17.33 1.30 -2.09
N SER A 93 16.26 1.53 -2.85
CA SER A 93 15.15 2.40 -2.44
C SER A 93 13.83 1.63 -2.35
N TYR A 94 13.17 1.80 -1.21
CA TYR A 94 12.05 0.99 -0.78
C TYR A 94 10.87 1.85 -0.32
N LEU A 95 9.67 1.30 -0.48
CA LEU A 95 8.43 1.83 0.10
C LEU A 95 7.93 0.89 1.18
N ALA A 96 7.58 1.44 2.34
CA ALA A 96 6.99 0.68 3.43
C ALA A 96 5.51 0.38 3.13
N VAL A 97 5.13 -0.89 3.26
CA VAL A 97 3.75 -1.33 3.11
C VAL A 97 3.08 -1.31 4.48
N VAL A 98 2.12 -0.41 4.64
CA VAL A 98 1.31 -0.28 5.84
C VAL A 98 0.02 -1.06 5.64
N LYS A 99 -0.28 -1.97 6.57
CA LYS A 99 -1.56 -2.68 6.61
C LYS A 99 -2.35 -2.18 7.79
N SER A 100 -3.63 -1.94 7.55
CA SER A 100 -4.58 -1.52 8.57
C SER A 100 -5.51 -2.67 8.92
N LEU A 101 -5.70 -2.97 10.21
CA LEU A 101 -6.67 -3.99 10.64
C LEU A 101 -8.12 -3.53 10.39
N CYS A 102 -8.36 -2.22 10.37
CA CYS A 102 -9.71 -1.63 10.32
C CYS A 102 -10.44 -1.80 8.98
N CYS A 103 -9.75 -2.17 7.89
CA CYS A 103 -10.38 -2.28 6.56
C CYS A 103 -11.35 -3.47 6.45
N SER A 104 -11.18 -4.52 7.26
CA SER A 104 -12.08 -5.68 7.26
C SER A 104 -13.47 -5.35 7.83
N LEU A 105 -13.55 -4.49 8.85
CA LEU A 105 -14.80 -4.21 9.56
C LEU A 105 -15.64 -3.10 8.92
N MET A 106 -15.03 -2.11 8.26
CA MET A 106 -15.77 -0.98 7.66
C MET A 106 -16.26 -1.24 6.22
N CYS A 107 -15.59 -2.08 5.43
CA CYS A 107 -16.07 -2.41 4.07
C CYS A 107 -17.35 -3.24 4.05
N ARG A 108 -17.73 -3.88 5.17
CA ARG A 108 -19.02 -4.61 5.30
C ARG A 108 -20.26 -3.70 5.44
N ARG A 109 -20.10 -2.37 5.55
CA ARG A 109 -21.22 -1.46 5.86
C ARG A 109 -21.75 -0.61 4.70
N LYS A 110 -21.23 -0.73 3.47
CA LYS A 110 -21.64 0.10 2.32
C LYS A 110 -22.39 -0.61 1.20
N ASN A 111 -23.02 -1.77 1.45
CA ASN A 111 -23.82 -2.47 0.42
C ASN A 111 -25.25 -2.84 0.86
N SER A 112 -25.86 -2.03 1.72
CA SER A 112 -27.29 -2.18 2.05
C SER A 112 -27.96 -0.81 2.17
N ARG A 113 -28.37 -0.22 1.02
CA ARG A 113 -29.51 0.70 0.85
C ARG A 113 -29.44 1.39 -0.52
N SER A 114 -29.79 0.67 -1.59
CA SER A 114 -30.22 1.31 -2.85
C SER A 114 -30.92 0.32 -3.77
N THR A 115 -32.00 -0.29 -3.28
CA THR A 115 -33.09 -0.82 -4.13
C THR A 115 -34.41 -0.67 -3.37
N ALA A 116 -34.75 0.57 -3.02
CA ALA A 116 -36.10 0.93 -2.60
C ALA A 116 -36.73 1.77 -3.71
N TRP A 117 -37.88 1.29 -4.20
CA TRP A 117 -38.93 2.03 -4.90
C TRP A 117 -38.71 2.42 -6.37
N LYS A 118 -39.26 1.61 -7.26
CA LYS A 118 -40.22 2.11 -8.26
C LYS A 118 -41.42 1.17 -8.33
N LYS A 119 -42.51 1.64 -7.73
CA LYS A 119 -43.85 1.06 -7.70
C LYS A 119 -44.67 1.75 -8.79
N LYS A 120 -45.43 0.95 -9.54
CA LYS A 120 -46.67 1.29 -10.29
C LYS A 120 -46.60 2.46 -11.29
N ARG A 121 -46.81 2.14 -12.57
CA ARG A 121 -48.12 2.33 -13.21
C ARG A 121 -48.29 1.35 -14.35
#